data_AF-A0A3A5JLF7-F1
#
_entry.id   AF-A0A3A5JLF7-F1
#
_cell.length_a   1.000
_cell.length_b   1.000
_cell.length_c   1.000
_cell.angle_alpha   90.00
_cell.angle_beta   90.00
_cell.angle_gamma   90.00
#
_symmetry.space_group_name_H-M   'P 1'
#
loop_
_entity.id
_entity.type
_entity.pdbx_description
1 polymer ?
#
loop_
_entity_poly.entity_id
_entity_poly.type
_entity_poly.pdbx_seq_one_letter_code
_entity_poly.pdbx_strand_id
1 'polypeptide(L)'
;MPAKPPLPDDREPPAEVNGWTHDPDDTTNGHCWRRDDDGRPLAVRLFGGVGTGYATVTDDRVAGVGGREKIAEYRFESDDDHRDRRKEAVGMAFDDAIAWMEGHGSEWSHPRINETGFQPPAGYELIRYSIGSRETIILYQQVDAPDVDRLCGIRFPELTVDSCPYLEVRTWIGSGNSDVRVAPWQHAHGSEKKVIAETPDECGLEIALTTAREFARKHVAGDEQFPGELSGQSSLSRFAIQQ
;
A
#
# COMPACT_ATOMS: atom_id res chain seq x y z
N MET A 1 10.92 -8.09 21.49
CA MET A 1 9.66 -7.54 20.94
C MET A 1 9.53 -6.09 21.42
N PRO A 2 9.05 -5.16 20.57
CA PRO A 2 8.79 -3.79 21.03
C PRO A 2 7.67 -3.78 22.08
N ALA A 3 7.74 -2.83 23.01
CA ALA A 3 6.75 -2.70 24.08
C ALA A 3 5.39 -2.24 23.50
N LYS A 4 4.33 -3.00 23.79
CA LYS A 4 2.94 -2.66 23.45
C LYS A 4 2.46 -1.49 24.33
N PRO A 5 1.48 -0.68 23.89
CA PRO A 5 0.96 0.40 24.72
C PRO A 5 0.23 -0.18 25.95
N PRO A 6 0.38 0.43 27.14
CA PRO A 6 -0.32 -0.04 28.32
C PRO A 6 -1.82 0.23 28.18
N LEU A 7 -2.63 -0.79 28.45
CA LEU A 7 -4.08 -0.65 28.58
C LEU A 7 -4.44 -0.18 30.01
N PRO A 8 -5.64 0.38 30.21
CA PRO A 8 -6.28 0.47 31.52
C PRO A 8 -6.31 -0.89 32.24
N ASP A 9 -6.22 -0.88 33.57
CA ASP A 9 -6.03 -2.10 34.37
C ASP A 9 -7.27 -3.04 34.35
N ASP A 10 -8.43 -2.52 33.95
CA ASP A 10 -9.70 -3.25 33.78
C ASP A 10 -9.89 -3.82 32.36
N ARG A 11 -8.86 -3.73 31.50
CA ARG A 11 -8.94 -4.12 30.09
C ARG A 11 -7.82 -5.06 29.70
N GLU A 12 -8.19 -6.09 28.96
CA GLU A 12 -7.27 -7.02 28.31
C GLU A 12 -7.62 -7.12 26.82
N PRO A 13 -6.64 -7.30 25.91
CA PRO A 13 -6.93 -7.54 24.51
C PRO A 13 -7.77 -8.83 24.36
N PRO A 14 -9.00 -8.78 23.83
CA PRO A 14 -9.76 -9.98 23.55
C PRO A 14 -9.00 -10.84 22.53
N ALA A 15 -8.98 -12.15 22.76
CA ALA A 15 -8.31 -13.09 21.86
C ALA A 15 -8.91 -13.06 20.44
N GLU A 16 -10.22 -12.82 20.34
CA GLU A 16 -10.92 -12.70 19.07
C GLU A 16 -12.08 -11.70 19.18
N VAL A 17 -12.32 -10.95 18.10
CA VAL A 17 -13.50 -10.09 17.93
C VAL A 17 -14.02 -10.29 16.50
N ASN A 18 -15.21 -10.86 16.31
CA ASN A 18 -15.83 -10.98 14.98
C ASN A 18 -14.89 -11.57 13.89
N GLY A 19 -14.11 -12.61 14.21
CA GLY A 19 -13.12 -13.21 13.29
C GLY A 19 -11.77 -12.49 13.20
N TRP A 20 -11.60 -11.35 13.86
CA TRP A 20 -10.30 -10.70 14.04
C TRP A 20 -9.56 -11.34 15.21
N THR A 21 -8.41 -11.97 14.95
CA THR A 21 -7.65 -12.71 15.97
C THR A 21 -6.50 -11.87 16.50
N HIS A 22 -6.38 -11.74 17.82
CA HIS A 22 -5.28 -11.02 18.45
C HIS A 22 -3.94 -11.74 18.21
N ASP A 23 -2.97 -11.00 17.69
CA ASP A 23 -1.59 -11.47 17.46
C ASP A 23 -0.65 -10.81 18.49
N PRO A 24 -0.34 -11.52 19.61
CA PRO A 24 0.57 -11.00 20.62
C PRO A 24 2.03 -10.94 20.15
N ASP A 25 2.38 -11.71 19.12
CA ASP A 25 3.74 -11.83 18.57
C ASP A 25 4.01 -10.82 17.44
N ASP A 26 3.00 -10.02 17.05
CA ASP A 26 3.14 -8.98 16.05
C ASP A 26 4.31 -8.03 16.39
N THR A 27 5.17 -7.77 15.41
CA THR A 27 6.42 -7.04 15.61
C THR A 27 6.25 -5.52 15.66
N THR A 28 5.04 -4.99 15.49
CA THR A 28 4.77 -3.57 15.67
C THR A 28 4.70 -3.18 17.15
N ASN A 29 4.88 -1.90 17.44
CA ASN A 29 4.73 -1.35 18.79
C ASN A 29 3.25 -1.16 19.21
N GLY A 30 2.30 -1.77 18.52
CA GLY A 30 0.86 -1.71 18.83
C GLY A 30 0.27 -3.09 19.11
N HIS A 31 -0.85 -3.14 19.83
CA HIS A 31 -1.67 -4.37 19.90
C HIS A 31 -2.28 -4.61 18.52
N CYS A 32 -2.30 -5.85 18.06
CA CYS A 32 -2.67 -6.18 16.69
C CYS A 32 -3.73 -7.27 16.69
N TRP A 33 -4.79 -7.06 15.92
CA TRP A 33 -5.75 -8.09 15.56
C TRP A 33 -5.67 -8.29 14.06
N ARG A 34 -5.49 -9.54 13.63
CA ARG A 34 -5.33 -9.91 12.22
C ARG A 34 -6.56 -10.64 11.73
N ARG A 35 -6.82 -10.48 10.45
CA ARG A 35 -7.81 -11.25 9.71
C ARG A 35 -7.25 -11.53 8.32
N ASP A 36 -7.25 -12.80 7.93
CA ASP A 36 -6.80 -13.23 6.62
C ASP A 36 -7.93 -14.01 5.96
N ASP A 37 -8.64 -13.35 5.06
CA ASP A 37 -9.70 -13.93 4.24
C ASP A 37 -9.27 -13.81 2.77
N ASP A 38 -9.28 -14.93 2.04
CA ASP A 38 -8.96 -15.02 0.61
C ASP A 38 -7.63 -14.37 0.18
N GLY A 39 -6.60 -14.45 1.02
CA GLY A 39 -5.27 -13.91 0.73
C GLY A 39 -5.17 -12.38 0.89
N ARG A 40 -6.10 -11.80 1.64
CA ARG A 40 -6.12 -10.38 1.99
C ARG A 40 -5.80 -10.21 3.48
N PRO A 41 -4.51 -10.04 3.85
CA PRO A 41 -4.11 -9.85 5.23
C PRO A 41 -4.50 -8.46 5.73
N LEU A 42 -5.61 -8.38 6.45
CA LEU A 42 -6.07 -7.18 7.15
C LEU A 42 -5.57 -7.18 8.59
N ALA A 43 -5.33 -5.98 9.12
CA ALA A 43 -5.00 -5.83 10.53
C ALA A 43 -5.59 -4.56 11.14
N VAL A 44 -6.14 -4.69 12.34
CA VAL A 44 -6.45 -3.57 13.23
C VAL A 44 -5.31 -3.45 14.23
N ARG A 45 -4.79 -2.23 14.39
CA ARG A 45 -3.65 -1.95 15.26
C ARG A 45 -3.94 -0.78 16.18
N LEU A 46 -3.68 -0.98 17.47
CA LEU A 46 -3.80 0.01 18.52
C LEU A 46 -2.43 0.47 18.99
N PHE A 47 -2.18 1.78 18.93
CA PHE A 47 -0.92 2.40 19.29
C PHE A 47 -1.12 3.41 20.42
N GLY A 48 -0.01 3.71 21.12
CA GLY A 48 0.01 4.74 22.16
C GLY A 48 1.31 5.52 22.18
N GLY A 49 1.21 6.84 22.28
CA GLY A 49 2.31 7.80 22.42
C GLY A 49 2.20 8.62 23.71
N VAL A 50 2.95 9.72 23.80
CA VAL A 50 2.84 10.68 24.91
C VAL A 50 1.50 11.40 24.79
N GLY A 51 0.61 11.21 25.78
CA GLY A 51 -0.73 11.80 25.78
C GLY A 51 -1.61 11.42 24.58
N THR A 52 -1.24 10.40 23.80
CA THR A 52 -1.93 10.04 22.56
C THR A 52 -2.25 8.55 22.52
N GLY A 53 -3.46 8.21 22.09
CA GLY A 53 -3.88 6.85 21.77
C GLY A 53 -4.60 6.85 20.43
N TYR A 54 -4.31 5.88 19.56
CA TYR A 54 -4.97 5.82 18.25
C TYR A 54 -5.04 4.40 17.73
N ALA A 55 -6.11 4.12 16.97
CA ALA A 55 -6.33 2.85 16.32
C ALA A 55 -6.40 3.04 14.80
N THR A 56 -5.87 2.08 14.05
CA THR A 56 -5.89 2.08 12.59
C THR A 56 -6.23 0.71 12.05
N VAL A 57 -6.92 0.65 10.92
CA VAL A 57 -7.04 -0.56 10.10
C VAL A 57 -6.09 -0.47 8.90
N THR A 58 -5.48 -1.58 8.52
CA THR A 58 -4.52 -1.67 7.42
C THR A 58 -4.81 -2.88 6.54
N ASP A 59 -4.38 -2.77 5.28
CA ASP A 59 -4.23 -3.90 4.37
C ASP A 59 -2.72 -4.13 4.19
N ASP A 60 -2.21 -5.22 4.76
CA ASP A 60 -0.76 -5.45 4.89
C ASP A 60 -0.10 -5.84 3.56
N ARG A 61 -0.87 -5.98 2.47
CA ARG A 61 -0.35 -6.03 1.09
C ARG A 61 0.26 -4.70 0.66
N VAL A 62 -0.08 -3.60 1.34
CA VAL A 62 0.33 -2.23 1.00
C VAL A 62 1.16 -1.60 2.12
N ALA A 63 2.29 -1.00 1.73
CA ALA A 63 3.16 -0.28 2.64
C ALA A 63 2.91 1.24 2.65
N GLY A 64 3.48 1.90 3.65
CA GLY A 64 3.47 3.37 3.76
C GLY A 64 2.34 3.92 4.63
N VAL A 65 2.45 5.20 4.94
CA VAL A 65 1.54 5.88 5.88
C VAL A 65 0.11 5.99 5.37
N GLY A 66 -0.08 6.03 4.06
CA GLY A 66 -1.39 6.14 3.42
C GLY A 66 -2.07 4.79 3.15
N GLY A 67 -1.42 3.67 3.49
CA GLY A 67 -2.03 2.33 3.49
C GLY A 67 -2.72 1.98 4.81
N ARG A 68 -2.91 2.98 5.68
CA ARG A 68 -3.58 2.86 6.97
C ARG A 68 -4.76 3.82 6.98
N GLU A 69 -5.91 3.34 7.42
CA GLU A 69 -7.08 4.17 7.69
C GLU A 69 -7.24 4.34 9.21
N LYS A 70 -7.50 5.56 9.65
CA LYS A 70 -7.65 5.86 11.08
C LYS A 70 -9.06 5.48 11.54
N ILE A 71 -9.14 4.64 12.57
CA ILE A 71 -10.40 4.33 13.26
C ILE A 71 -10.69 5.44 14.28
N ALA A 72 -9.71 5.73 15.14
CA ALA A 72 -9.84 6.73 16.19
C ALA A 72 -8.48 7.34 16.56
N GLU A 73 -8.47 8.57 17.08
CA GLU A 73 -7.31 9.22 17.68
C GLU A 73 -7.74 10.15 18.82
N TYR A 74 -7.07 10.01 19.95
CA TYR A 74 -7.27 10.80 21.16
C TYR A 74 -5.95 11.45 21.55
N ARG A 75 -5.98 12.77 21.82
CA ARG A 75 -4.81 13.56 22.23
C ARG A 75 -5.16 14.41 23.45
N PHE A 76 -4.32 14.35 24.47
CA PHE A 76 -4.37 15.19 25.66
C PHE A 76 -3.14 16.09 25.71
N GLU A 77 -3.35 17.36 26.07
CA GLU A 77 -2.26 18.32 26.28
C GLU A 77 -1.42 17.95 27.51
N SER A 78 -0.13 18.32 27.48
CA SER A 78 0.93 17.75 28.31
C SER A 78 0.97 18.24 29.76
N ASP A 79 0.02 19.04 30.23
CA ASP A 79 0.21 19.76 31.49
C ASP A 79 -0.20 18.97 32.75
N ASP A 80 -0.76 17.77 32.59
CA ASP A 80 -1.13 16.86 33.69
C ASP A 80 -0.52 15.45 33.54
N ASP A 81 -0.39 14.74 34.67
CA ASP A 81 0.24 13.42 34.85
C ASP A 81 0.16 12.50 33.61
N HIS A 82 1.27 12.45 32.87
CA HIS A 82 1.33 11.88 31.54
C HIS A 82 0.99 10.39 31.48
N ARG A 83 1.09 9.67 32.60
CA ARG A 83 0.90 8.22 32.60
C ARG A 83 -0.59 7.85 32.55
N ASP A 84 -1.40 8.50 33.36
CA ASP A 84 -2.83 8.21 33.45
C ASP A 84 -3.56 8.71 32.20
N ARG A 85 -3.21 9.90 31.69
CA ARG A 85 -3.74 10.42 30.41
C ARG A 85 -3.37 9.55 29.21
N ARG A 86 -2.18 8.94 29.23
CA ARG A 86 -1.80 7.98 28.18
C ARG A 86 -2.67 6.73 28.24
N LYS A 87 -2.86 6.14 29.42
CA LYS A 87 -3.74 4.96 29.59
C LYS A 87 -5.18 5.29 29.18
N GLU A 88 -5.67 6.47 29.55
CA GLU A 88 -7.00 6.97 29.16
C GLU A 88 -7.14 7.07 27.63
N ALA A 89 -6.20 7.73 26.95
CA ALA A 89 -6.23 7.88 25.49
C ALA A 89 -6.16 6.53 24.75
N VAL A 90 -5.29 5.63 25.23
CA VAL A 90 -5.17 4.27 24.67
C VAL A 90 -6.45 3.48 24.94
N GLY A 91 -7.05 3.64 26.13
CA GLY A 91 -8.32 3.03 26.47
C GLY A 91 -9.44 3.46 25.53
N MET A 92 -9.61 4.76 25.29
CA MET A 92 -10.64 5.25 24.37
C MET A 92 -10.43 4.71 22.95
N ALA A 93 -9.19 4.71 22.45
CA ALA A 93 -8.86 4.14 21.14
C ALA A 93 -9.06 2.61 21.09
N PHE A 94 -8.87 1.92 22.22
CA PHE A 94 -9.14 0.48 22.35
C PHE A 94 -10.64 0.21 22.20
N ASP A 95 -11.49 0.94 22.93
CA ASP A 95 -12.94 0.74 22.88
C ASP A 95 -13.49 0.95 21.47
N ASP A 96 -13.03 2.01 20.78
CA ASP A 96 -13.39 2.27 19.38
C ASP A 96 -12.87 1.20 18.42
N ALA A 97 -11.67 0.65 18.65
CA ALA A 97 -11.14 -0.43 17.83
C ALA A 97 -11.98 -1.72 17.96
N ILE A 98 -12.38 -2.06 19.19
CA ILE A 98 -13.26 -3.22 19.44
C ILE A 98 -14.62 -2.99 18.76
N ALA A 99 -15.27 -1.85 19.00
CA ALA A 99 -16.55 -1.52 18.40
C ALA A 99 -16.48 -1.50 16.85
N TRP A 100 -15.36 -1.02 16.29
CA TRP A 100 -15.14 -1.05 14.85
C TRP A 100 -15.05 -2.49 14.31
N MET A 101 -14.29 -3.38 14.97
CA MET A 101 -14.17 -4.79 14.58
C MET A 101 -15.48 -5.57 14.73
N GLU A 102 -16.29 -5.26 15.75
CA GLU A 102 -17.64 -5.83 15.89
C GLU A 102 -18.55 -5.47 14.71
N GLY A 103 -18.40 -4.25 14.17
CA GLY A 103 -19.18 -3.75 13.05
C GLY A 103 -18.64 -4.08 11.65
N HIS A 104 -17.39 -4.50 11.52
CA HIS A 104 -16.72 -4.70 10.23
C HIS A 104 -15.99 -6.05 10.18
N GLY A 105 -16.32 -6.87 9.18
CA GLY A 105 -15.63 -8.10 8.85
C GLY A 105 -14.58 -7.91 7.75
N SER A 106 -14.37 -8.96 6.94
CA SER A 106 -13.43 -8.95 5.82
C SER A 106 -13.91 -8.19 4.58
N GLU A 107 -15.18 -7.82 4.54
CA GLU A 107 -15.75 -7.01 3.48
C GLU A 107 -15.20 -5.58 3.45
N TRP A 108 -14.56 -5.11 4.53
CA TRP A 108 -13.98 -3.76 4.57
C TRP A 108 -12.90 -3.59 3.49
N SER A 109 -13.00 -2.53 2.68
CA SER A 109 -12.02 -2.15 1.66
C SER A 109 -11.35 -0.81 1.99
N HIS A 110 -10.03 -0.73 1.84
CA HIS A 110 -9.32 0.54 2.05
C HIS A 110 -9.69 1.55 0.94
N PRO A 111 -10.12 2.78 1.27
CA PRO A 111 -10.69 3.71 0.28
C PRO A 111 -9.69 4.18 -0.78
N ARG A 112 -8.39 4.09 -0.48
CA ARG A 112 -7.29 4.54 -1.37
C ARG A 112 -6.56 3.40 -2.09
N ILE A 113 -6.88 2.14 -1.82
CA ILE A 113 -6.23 1.02 -2.48
C ILE A 113 -6.98 0.72 -3.77
N ASN A 114 -6.27 0.80 -4.89
CA ASN A 114 -6.74 0.30 -6.17
C ASN A 114 -6.35 -1.18 -6.33
N GLU A 115 -7.34 -2.09 -6.31
CA GLU A 115 -7.12 -3.54 -6.41
C GLU A 115 -6.45 -3.96 -7.72
N THR A 116 -6.60 -3.18 -8.80
CA THR A 116 -5.91 -3.49 -10.07
C THR A 116 -4.39 -3.36 -9.97
N GLY A 117 -3.87 -2.71 -8.93
CA GLY A 117 -2.44 -2.68 -8.63
C GLY A 117 -1.86 -4.02 -8.19
N PHE A 118 -2.69 -4.95 -7.72
CA PHE A 118 -2.28 -6.33 -7.38
C PHE A 118 -2.29 -7.28 -8.59
N GLN A 119 -2.71 -6.79 -9.75
CA GLN A 119 -2.74 -7.55 -11.00
C GLN A 119 -1.59 -7.05 -11.89
N PRO A 120 -0.39 -7.67 -11.78
CA PRO A 120 0.79 -7.18 -12.47
C PRO A 120 0.62 -7.29 -14.00
N PRO A 121 1.30 -6.41 -14.78
CA PRO A 121 1.39 -6.56 -16.22
C PRO A 121 1.98 -7.92 -16.64
N ALA A 122 1.66 -8.38 -17.85
CA ALA A 122 2.21 -9.64 -18.37
C ALA A 122 3.74 -9.62 -18.40
N GLY A 123 4.36 -10.71 -17.94
CA GLY A 123 5.83 -10.80 -17.82
C GLY A 123 6.40 -10.05 -16.61
N TYR A 124 5.56 -9.60 -15.67
CA TYR A 124 5.99 -8.93 -14.45
C TYR A 124 5.35 -9.54 -13.18
N GLU A 125 6.00 -9.32 -12.05
CA GLU A 125 5.51 -9.64 -10.70
C GLU A 125 5.47 -8.37 -9.84
N LEU A 126 4.48 -8.27 -8.94
CA LEU A 126 4.39 -7.16 -8.00
C LEU A 126 5.47 -7.28 -6.91
N ILE A 127 6.32 -6.26 -6.80
CA ILE A 127 7.35 -6.16 -5.76
C ILE A 127 6.89 -5.28 -4.62
N ARG A 128 6.22 -4.16 -4.93
CA ARG A 128 5.84 -3.18 -3.91
C ARG A 128 4.64 -2.37 -4.33
N TYR A 129 3.68 -2.24 -3.43
CA TYR A 129 2.64 -1.22 -3.47
C TYR A 129 2.80 -0.33 -2.23
N SER A 130 3.09 0.95 -2.44
CA SER A 130 3.28 1.93 -1.38
C SER A 130 2.36 3.13 -1.56
N ILE A 131 1.60 3.48 -0.52
CA ILE A 131 0.78 4.70 -0.50
C ILE A 131 1.39 5.69 0.50
N GLY A 132 1.87 6.81 -0.01
CA GLY A 132 2.44 7.91 0.75
C GLY A 132 1.44 9.04 1.02
N SER A 133 1.96 10.12 1.60
CA SER A 133 1.20 11.37 1.81
C SER A 133 1.10 12.22 0.54
N ARG A 134 2.04 12.09 -0.40
CA ARG A 134 2.12 12.87 -1.64
C ARG A 134 2.04 12.04 -2.92
N GLU A 135 2.29 10.75 -2.83
CA GLU A 135 2.34 9.88 -3.99
C GLU A 135 1.93 8.46 -3.66
N THR A 136 1.48 7.75 -4.69
CA THR A 136 1.29 6.30 -4.70
C THR A 136 2.30 5.72 -5.69
N ILE A 137 3.01 4.67 -5.28
CA ILE A 137 3.99 3.96 -6.10
C ILE A 137 3.64 2.48 -6.14
N ILE A 138 3.57 1.94 -7.34
CA ILE A 138 3.49 0.49 -7.60
C ILE A 138 4.72 0.10 -8.42
N LEU A 139 5.46 -0.88 -7.93
CA LEU A 139 6.69 -1.36 -8.55
C LEU A 139 6.53 -2.84 -8.91
N TYR A 140 6.80 -3.13 -10.17
CA TYR A 140 6.85 -4.48 -10.70
C TYR A 140 8.27 -4.85 -11.14
N GLN A 141 8.61 -6.13 -11.07
CA GLN A 141 9.86 -6.70 -11.61
C GLN A 141 9.54 -7.66 -12.74
N GLN A 142 10.31 -7.63 -13.81
CA GLN A 142 10.16 -8.55 -14.93
C GLN A 142 10.50 -9.98 -14.48
N VAL A 143 9.65 -10.93 -14.86
CA VAL A 143 9.86 -12.36 -14.60
C VAL A 143 11.20 -12.79 -15.22
N ASP A 144 11.97 -13.59 -14.47
CA ASP A 144 13.31 -14.09 -14.82
C ASP A 144 14.43 -13.03 -14.91
N ALA A 145 14.13 -11.76 -14.65
CA ALA A 145 15.17 -10.74 -14.60
C ALA A 145 15.95 -10.80 -13.28
N PRO A 146 17.27 -10.61 -13.29
CA PRO A 146 18.07 -10.67 -12.06
C PRO A 146 17.58 -9.62 -11.07
N ASP A 147 17.56 -9.97 -9.79
CA ASP A 147 17.35 -8.98 -8.74
C ASP A 147 18.59 -8.09 -8.66
N VAL A 148 18.41 -6.81 -8.96
CA VAL A 148 19.48 -5.83 -8.99
C VAL A 148 19.25 -4.85 -7.86
N ASP A 149 19.92 -5.10 -6.74
CA ASP A 149 20.00 -4.15 -5.64
C ASP A 149 21.23 -3.27 -5.80
N ARG A 150 21.11 -1.97 -5.52
CA ARG A 150 22.10 -0.95 -5.93
C ARG A 150 23.40 -1.06 -5.13
N LEU A 151 24.26 -2.01 -5.49
CA LEU A 151 25.60 -2.16 -4.94
C LEU A 151 26.66 -1.83 -6.00
N CYS A 152 27.34 -0.70 -5.76
CA CYS A 152 28.70 -0.38 -6.20
C CYS A 152 28.94 -0.07 -7.69
N GLY A 153 28.87 1.22 -8.05
CA GLY A 153 29.74 1.79 -9.11
C GLY A 153 29.58 1.26 -10.53
N ILE A 154 28.53 0.49 -10.80
CA ILE A 154 28.22 -0.03 -12.12
C ILE A 154 27.81 1.15 -13.02
N ARG A 155 28.46 1.28 -14.19
CA ARG A 155 28.01 2.22 -15.22
C ARG A 155 26.60 1.81 -15.65
N PHE A 156 25.68 2.77 -15.64
CA PHE A 156 24.34 2.57 -16.16
C PHE A 156 24.44 1.98 -17.59
N PRO A 157 23.92 0.77 -17.84
CA PRO A 157 23.65 0.37 -19.21
C PRO A 157 22.65 1.36 -19.80
N GLU A 158 22.62 1.46 -21.13
CA GLU A 158 21.61 2.26 -21.80
C GLU A 158 20.21 1.79 -21.34
N LEU A 159 19.39 2.71 -20.82
CA LEU A 159 18.07 2.40 -20.28
C LEU A 159 17.11 2.09 -21.45
N THR A 160 17.06 0.81 -21.81
CA THR A 160 16.14 0.21 -22.76
C THR A 160 15.17 -0.68 -22.00
N VAL A 161 14.08 -1.08 -22.67
CA VAL A 161 13.13 -2.03 -22.06
C VAL A 161 13.83 -3.34 -21.71
N ASP A 162 14.75 -3.79 -22.56
CA ASP A 162 15.48 -5.04 -22.40
C ASP A 162 16.53 -5.00 -21.26
N SER A 163 16.97 -3.80 -20.84
CA SER A 163 18.01 -3.63 -19.81
C SER A 163 17.47 -3.17 -18.45
N CYS A 164 16.17 -2.87 -18.36
CA CYS A 164 15.54 -2.32 -17.16
C CYS A 164 14.56 -3.33 -16.55
N PRO A 165 14.98 -4.09 -15.52
CA PRO A 165 14.18 -5.17 -14.96
C PRO A 165 12.95 -4.68 -14.18
N TYR A 166 12.82 -3.39 -13.89
CA TYR A 166 11.73 -2.86 -13.07
C TYR A 166 10.84 -1.88 -13.84
N LEU A 167 9.54 -1.99 -13.60
CA LEU A 167 8.49 -1.12 -14.12
C LEU A 167 7.79 -0.43 -12.94
N GLU A 168 7.88 0.89 -12.89
CA GLU A 168 7.26 1.72 -11.85
C GLU A 168 6.07 2.48 -12.40
N VAL A 169 4.94 2.39 -11.70
CA VAL A 169 3.77 3.25 -11.86
C VAL A 169 3.74 4.21 -10.68
N ARG A 170 3.68 5.51 -10.96
CA ARG A 170 3.62 6.54 -9.93
C ARG A 170 2.47 7.51 -10.19
N THR A 171 1.76 7.88 -9.14
CA THR A 171 0.70 8.90 -9.17
C THR A 171 0.89 9.90 -8.04
N TRP A 172 0.72 11.19 -8.32
CA TRP A 172 0.78 12.25 -7.32
C TRP A 172 -0.61 12.60 -6.78
N ILE A 173 -0.69 12.64 -5.45
CA ILE A 173 -1.91 12.98 -4.73
C ILE A 173 -2.11 14.49 -4.82
N GLY A 174 -3.31 14.90 -5.23
CA GLY A 174 -3.71 16.30 -5.34
C GLY A 174 -3.70 16.83 -6.78
N SER A 175 -2.72 16.44 -7.60
CA SER A 175 -2.73 16.76 -9.04
C SER A 175 -3.38 15.68 -9.90
N GLY A 176 -3.39 14.43 -9.45
CA GLY A 176 -3.85 13.31 -10.30
C GLY A 176 -2.88 12.97 -11.43
N ASN A 177 -1.77 13.71 -11.59
CA ASN A 177 -0.74 13.38 -12.55
C ASN A 177 -0.15 12.02 -12.22
N SER A 178 0.22 11.29 -13.26
CA SER A 178 0.86 10.00 -13.14
C SER A 178 1.94 9.84 -14.19
N ASP A 179 2.76 8.82 -14.04
CA ASP A 179 3.62 8.35 -15.12
C ASP A 179 3.96 6.88 -14.94
N VAL A 180 4.50 6.33 -16.03
CA VAL A 180 5.05 4.98 -16.07
C VAL A 180 6.53 5.07 -16.45
N ARG A 181 7.38 4.43 -15.65
CA ARG A 181 8.82 4.49 -15.79
C ARG A 181 9.43 3.11 -15.79
N VAL A 182 10.53 2.95 -16.52
CA VAL A 182 11.44 1.82 -16.31
C VAL A 182 12.59 2.25 -15.40
N ALA A 183 13.05 1.31 -14.58
CA ALA A 183 14.13 1.49 -13.64
C ALA A 183 15.16 0.35 -13.74
N PRO A 184 16.46 0.65 -13.60
CA PRO A 184 17.52 -0.35 -13.65
C PRO A 184 17.65 -1.17 -12.35
N TRP A 185 17.13 -0.67 -11.24
CA TRP A 185 17.11 -1.34 -9.93
C TRP A 185 15.94 -0.86 -9.07
N GLN A 186 15.60 -1.64 -8.04
CA GLN A 186 14.42 -1.43 -7.18
C GLN A 186 14.33 -0.02 -6.55
N HIS A 187 15.48 0.56 -6.19
CA HIS A 187 15.57 1.85 -5.50
C HIS A 187 16.17 2.98 -6.35
N ALA A 188 15.94 2.97 -7.66
CA ALA A 188 16.44 4.01 -8.55
C ALA A 188 15.91 5.40 -8.16
N HIS A 189 16.79 6.41 -8.21
CA HIS A 189 16.40 7.81 -8.10
C HIS A 189 15.72 8.28 -9.39
N GLY A 190 14.99 9.41 -9.33
CA GLY A 190 14.28 9.95 -10.49
C GLY A 190 15.17 10.17 -11.72
N SER A 191 16.42 10.60 -11.54
CA SER A 191 17.40 10.79 -12.62
C SER A 191 17.88 9.49 -13.28
N GLU A 192 17.62 8.36 -12.65
CA GLU A 192 18.05 7.02 -13.09
C GLU A 192 16.90 6.25 -13.74
N LYS A 193 15.70 6.85 -13.76
CA LYS A 193 14.50 6.28 -14.36
C LYS A 193 14.22 6.94 -15.70
N LYS A 194 13.64 6.17 -16.60
CA LYS A 194 13.19 6.66 -17.90
C LYS A 194 11.68 6.57 -18.00
N VAL A 195 11.03 7.71 -18.22
CA VAL A 195 9.60 7.75 -18.55
C VAL A 195 9.44 7.07 -19.90
N ILE A 196 8.61 6.03 -19.94
CA ILE A 196 8.33 5.25 -21.14
C ILE A 196 7.01 5.65 -21.80
N ALA A 197 6.14 6.30 -21.03
CA ALA A 197 4.91 6.88 -21.52
C ALA A 197 4.52 8.05 -20.61
N GLU A 198 4.26 9.19 -21.23
CA GLU A 198 3.59 10.31 -20.58
C GLU A 198 2.09 9.99 -20.61
N THR A 199 1.50 9.80 -19.44
CA THR A 199 0.06 9.71 -19.33
C THR A 199 -0.54 11.10 -19.49
N PRO A 200 -1.79 11.25 -19.97
CA PRO A 200 -2.45 12.54 -20.01
C PRO A 200 -2.42 13.25 -18.64
N ASP A 201 -2.42 14.58 -18.64
CA ASP A 201 -2.49 15.35 -17.40
C ASP A 201 -3.77 14.98 -16.63
N GLU A 202 -3.68 14.92 -15.30
CA GLU A 202 -4.80 14.65 -14.39
C GLU A 202 -5.54 13.30 -14.61
N CYS A 203 -4.88 12.32 -15.23
CA CYS A 203 -5.48 11.02 -15.59
C CYS A 203 -5.61 10.01 -14.44
N GLY A 204 -4.85 10.18 -13.35
CA GLY A 204 -4.85 9.28 -12.20
C GLY A 204 -4.20 7.92 -12.41
N LEU A 205 -4.27 7.10 -11.35
CA LEU A 205 -3.59 5.81 -11.26
C LEU A 205 -4.11 4.76 -12.26
N GLU A 206 -5.40 4.78 -12.59
CA GLU A 206 -6.02 3.79 -13.48
C GLU A 206 -5.48 3.88 -14.90
N ILE A 207 -5.31 5.10 -15.41
CA ILE A 207 -4.75 5.32 -16.73
C ILE A 207 -3.28 4.91 -16.75
N ALA A 208 -2.51 5.25 -15.72
CA ALA A 208 -1.11 4.82 -15.61
C ALA A 208 -0.93 3.30 -15.53
N LEU A 209 -1.80 2.60 -14.79
CA LEU A 209 -1.82 1.14 -14.76
C LEU A 209 -2.15 0.53 -16.12
N THR A 210 -3.05 1.16 -16.86
CA THR A 210 -3.37 0.71 -18.22
C THR A 210 -2.21 0.93 -19.17
N THR A 211 -1.58 2.10 -19.13
CA THR A 211 -0.37 2.41 -19.91
C THR A 211 0.78 1.43 -19.61
N ALA A 212 0.96 1.04 -18.35
CA ALA A 212 1.97 0.05 -17.96
C ALA A 212 1.70 -1.33 -18.59
N ARG A 213 0.43 -1.75 -18.67
CA ARG A 213 0.03 -3.01 -19.31
C ARG A 213 0.23 -2.98 -20.81
N GLU A 214 -0.14 -1.89 -21.47
CA GLU A 214 0.10 -1.72 -22.91
C GLU A 214 1.58 -1.75 -23.25
N PHE A 215 2.40 -1.10 -22.42
CA PHE A 215 3.84 -1.14 -22.56
C PHE A 215 4.39 -2.57 -22.46
N ALA A 216 4.00 -3.32 -21.41
CA ALA A 216 4.46 -4.68 -21.18
C ALA A 216 4.05 -5.62 -22.32
N ARG A 217 2.81 -5.49 -22.82
CA ARG A 217 2.32 -6.24 -23.97
C ARG A 217 3.19 -6.00 -25.21
N LYS A 218 3.50 -4.74 -25.51
CA LYS A 218 4.24 -4.37 -26.72
C LYS A 218 5.71 -4.79 -26.69
N HIS A 219 6.35 -4.79 -25.52
CA HIS A 219 7.81 -4.89 -25.43
C HIS A 219 8.33 -6.10 -24.66
N VAL A 220 7.51 -6.78 -23.85
CA VAL A 220 7.95 -7.91 -23.01
C VAL A 220 7.33 -9.22 -23.46
N ALA A 221 6.01 -9.26 -23.61
CA ALA A 221 5.30 -10.50 -23.97
C ALA A 221 5.27 -10.78 -25.49
N GLY A 222 5.58 -9.80 -26.33
CA GLY A 222 5.27 -9.88 -27.76
C GLY A 222 3.75 -9.93 -28.03
N ASP A 223 3.36 -10.27 -29.26
CA ASP A 223 1.93 -10.36 -29.66
C ASP A 223 1.18 -11.59 -29.08
N GLU A 224 1.78 -12.36 -28.16
CA GLU A 224 1.14 -13.53 -27.58
C GLU A 224 0.03 -13.14 -26.59
N GLN A 225 -1.16 -13.73 -26.80
CA GLN A 225 -2.38 -13.47 -26.03
C GLN A 225 -2.26 -14.03 -24.62
N PHE A 226 -2.04 -13.17 -23.64
CA PHE A 226 -2.34 -13.44 -22.23
C PHE A 226 -3.87 -13.38 -22.00
N PRO A 227 -4.39 -14.09 -20.98
CA PRO A 227 -5.83 -14.31 -20.82
C PRO A 227 -6.56 -12.98 -20.67
N GLY A 228 -7.74 -12.94 -21.27
CA GLY A 228 -8.54 -11.74 -21.53
C GLY A 228 -8.95 -10.93 -20.30
N GLU A 229 -9.63 -9.82 -20.57
CA GLU A 229 -10.02 -8.75 -19.65
C GLU A 229 -10.14 -9.19 -18.17
N LEU A 230 -9.21 -8.68 -17.36
CA LEU A 230 -9.25 -8.82 -15.91
C LEU A 230 -10.51 -8.15 -15.37
N SER A 231 -11.18 -8.81 -14.44
CA SER A 231 -12.40 -8.32 -13.79
C SER A 231 -12.22 -6.90 -13.25
N GLY A 232 -13.12 -5.98 -13.63
CA GLY A 232 -13.13 -4.60 -13.15
C GLY A 232 -12.42 -3.57 -14.04
N GLN A 233 -11.92 -3.96 -15.22
CA GLN A 233 -11.28 -2.99 -16.11
C GLN A 233 -12.24 -2.08 -16.84
N SER A 234 -11.85 -0.81 -16.88
CA SER A 234 -12.32 0.14 -17.87
C SER A 234 -11.47 0.09 -19.13
N SER A 235 -12.02 -0.46 -20.22
CA SER A 235 -11.38 -0.39 -21.53
C SER A 235 -11.08 1.07 -21.91
N LEU A 236 -9.89 1.35 -22.45
CA LEU A 236 -9.54 2.70 -22.95
C LEU A 236 -10.47 3.18 -24.07
N SER A 237 -11.21 2.27 -24.71
CA SER A 237 -12.27 2.61 -25.67
C SER A 237 -13.41 3.44 -25.07
N ARG A 238 -13.54 3.49 -23.73
CA ARG A 238 -14.48 4.38 -23.03
C ARG A 238 -14.05 5.85 -23.07
N PHE A 239 -12.75 6.10 -23.22
CA PHE A 239 -12.17 7.44 -23.36
C PHE A 239 -11.88 7.81 -24.82
N ALA A 240 -12.10 6.88 -25.77
CA ALA A 240 -11.84 7.07 -27.19
C ALA A 240 -12.98 7.78 -27.97
N ILE A 241 -13.89 8.49 -27.30
CA ILE A 241 -14.91 9.30 -27.98
C ILE A 241 -14.91 10.72 -27.41
N GLN A 242 -14.16 11.60 -28.06
CA GLN A 242 -14.62 12.91 -28.55
C GLN A 242 -13.52 13.50 -29.48
N GLN A 243 -13.52 13.06 -30.74
CA GLN A 243 -13.18 13.92 -31.88
C GLN A 243 -14.38 13.91 -32.84
#